data_AF-A0A4Q0VIM3-F1
#
_entry.id   AF-A0A4Q0VIM3-F1
#
_cell.length_a   1.000
_cell.length_b   1.000
_cell.length_c   1.000
_cell.angle_alpha   90.00
_cell.angle_beta   90.00
_cell.angle_gamma   90.00
#
_symmetry.space_group_name_H-M   'P 1'
#
loop_
_entity.id
_entity.type
_entity.pdbx_description
1 polymer ?
#
loop_
_entity_poly.entity_id
_entity_poly.type
_entity_poly.pdbx_seq_one_letter_code
_entity_poly.pdbx_strand_id
1 'polypeptide(L)'
;MRNAQRLKAHPVLVAAAAALLVMPITATSTVTAQAASVKPSASVLKKSNSYYRKHAEKLGKKYKLVYDAQTGLKKNGKATVWVKTSDKNLKKSVQLAMDYWNHKLGKKEFTKGSKKHHTFTFSVSHAKASKSDNSDAWWTPATKKVQIRWSYYKAAKQNIAQRMSSSLQTAFDKKYSDTIVNTAKKNLAKENISPSSNAYSDELDQEEAKVAHNMSAFKTVSQKLTAIDKSVAAQGRMYEYASTVAHEFGHTMGLDHSPSTKDLMYYQSGTNKVYSYKQVTKNMKKYNPVTATDKARAKLALKIYVAAR
;
A
#
# COMPACT_ATOMS: atom_id res chain seq x y z
N MET A 1 -4.58 -35.68 25.87
CA MET A 1 -5.11 -34.67 24.93
C MET A 1 -6.03 -33.71 25.69
N ARG A 2 -5.47 -32.59 26.19
CA ARG A 2 -6.17 -31.43 26.80
C ARG A 2 -5.04 -30.57 27.39
N ASN A 3 -4.41 -29.72 26.59
CA ASN A 3 -3.46 -28.68 27.05
C ASN A 3 -3.12 -27.68 25.93
N ALA A 4 -4.14 -27.24 25.19
CA ALA A 4 -3.98 -26.23 24.12
C ALA A 4 -4.97 -25.05 24.26
N GLN A 5 -5.52 -24.82 25.47
CA GLN A 5 -6.54 -23.78 25.69
C GLN A 5 -6.24 -22.81 26.85
N ARG A 6 -5.02 -22.81 27.39
CA ARG A 6 -4.54 -21.75 28.31
C ARG A 6 -3.43 -20.92 27.70
N LEU A 7 -3.75 -20.30 26.57
CA LEU A 7 -3.17 -19.03 26.15
C LEU A 7 -4.37 -18.15 25.81
N LYS A 8 -5.10 -17.73 26.84
CA LYS A 8 -5.85 -16.48 26.73
C LYS A 8 -4.77 -15.46 26.43
N ALA A 9 -4.79 -14.95 25.21
CA ALA A 9 -4.02 -13.79 24.81
C ALA A 9 -4.40 -12.64 25.74
N HIS A 10 -3.71 -12.52 26.86
CA HIS A 10 -3.68 -11.28 27.63
C HIS A 10 -2.53 -10.49 27.04
N PRO A 11 -2.82 -9.39 26.32
CA PRO A 11 -1.77 -8.57 25.78
C PRO A 11 -1.06 -7.95 26.97
N VAL A 12 0.12 -8.47 27.31
CA VAL A 12 1.06 -7.72 28.13
C VAL A 12 1.38 -6.47 27.31
N LEU A 13 0.65 -5.40 27.65
CA LEU A 13 0.57 -4.09 27.00
C LEU A 13 -0.24 -4.06 25.71
N VAL A 14 -1.45 -3.51 25.81
CA VAL A 14 -1.76 -2.16 25.28
C VAL A 14 -3.21 -1.84 25.67
N ALA A 15 -3.40 -0.82 26.50
CA ALA A 15 -4.67 -0.09 26.51
C ALA A 15 -4.76 0.69 25.19
N ALA A 16 -5.21 0.01 24.13
CA ALA A 16 -5.73 0.65 22.93
C ALA A 16 -7.17 0.18 22.83
N ALA A 17 -8.10 1.11 23.03
CA ALA A 17 -9.50 0.90 22.78
C ALA A 17 -9.69 0.31 21.39
N ALA A 18 -10.00 -0.99 21.35
CA ALA A 18 -10.32 -1.72 20.15
C ALA A 18 -11.77 -1.40 19.77
N ALA A 19 -11.95 -0.38 18.93
CA ALA A 19 -13.17 -0.30 18.14
C ALA A 19 -13.09 -1.40 17.06
N LEU A 20 -13.76 -2.52 17.32
CA LEU A 20 -14.01 -3.59 16.35
C LEU A 20 -14.80 -3.01 15.16
N LEU A 21 -14.09 -2.70 14.08
CA LEU A 21 -14.72 -2.52 12.77
C LEU A 21 -14.81 -3.89 12.10
N VAL A 22 -16.00 -4.46 12.12
CA VAL A 22 -16.38 -5.60 11.27
C VAL A 22 -16.26 -5.14 9.82
N MET A 23 -15.28 -5.68 9.10
CA MET A 23 -15.24 -5.60 7.64
C MET A 23 -15.72 -6.94 7.06
N PRO A 24 -16.55 -6.93 6.01
CA PRO A 24 -16.95 -8.15 5.35
C PRO A 24 -15.72 -8.79 4.70
N ILE A 25 -15.44 -10.04 5.09
CA ILE A 25 -14.52 -10.92 4.37
C ILE A 25 -15.21 -11.24 3.05
N THR A 26 -14.83 -10.55 1.98
CA THR A 26 -15.24 -10.97 0.64
C THR A 26 -14.47 -12.25 0.30
N ALA A 27 -15.23 -13.32 0.08
CA ALA A 27 -14.69 -14.59 -0.37
C ALA A 27 -13.82 -14.38 -1.62
N THR A 28 -12.56 -14.81 -1.55
CA THR A 28 -11.67 -14.88 -2.70
C THR A 28 -12.13 -16.01 -3.60
N SER A 29 -12.87 -15.68 -4.66
CA SER A 29 -13.16 -16.61 -5.74
C SER A 29 -11.86 -16.95 -6.48
N THR A 30 -11.46 -18.21 -6.42
CA THR A 30 -10.38 -18.76 -7.24
C THR A 30 -10.83 -18.80 -8.69
N VAL A 31 -10.32 -17.88 -9.52
CA VAL A 31 -10.45 -17.97 -10.98
C VAL A 31 -9.08 -18.30 -11.55
N THR A 32 -8.79 -19.59 -11.70
CA THR A 32 -7.67 -20.10 -12.49
C THR A 32 -8.05 -20.04 -13.96
N ALA A 33 -7.81 -18.88 -14.58
CA ALA A 33 -7.62 -18.76 -16.02
C ALA A 33 -6.34 -17.95 -16.24
N GLN A 34 -5.37 -18.52 -16.95
CA GLN A 34 -4.16 -17.81 -17.37
C GLN A 34 -4.61 -16.67 -18.32
N ALA A 35 -4.87 -15.49 -17.76
CA ALA A 35 -5.35 -14.37 -18.55
C ALA A 35 -4.39 -14.11 -19.72
N ALA A 36 -4.93 -14.02 -20.93
CA ALA A 36 -4.16 -13.72 -22.13
C ALA A 36 -3.27 -12.50 -21.84
N SER A 37 -1.96 -12.63 -22.08
CA SER A 37 -1.02 -11.57 -21.73
C SER A 37 -1.34 -10.30 -22.50
N VAL A 38 -1.71 -9.25 -21.78
CA VAL A 38 -1.94 -7.91 -22.33
C VAL A 38 -0.65 -7.12 -22.51
N LYS A 39 0.51 -7.80 -22.53
CA LYS A 39 1.83 -7.16 -22.72
C LYS A 39 2.14 -7.01 -24.21
N PRO A 40 2.27 -5.78 -24.74
CA PRO A 40 2.74 -5.58 -26.11
C PRO A 40 4.13 -6.16 -26.33
N SER A 41 4.35 -6.80 -27.49
CA SER A 41 5.67 -7.27 -27.90
C SER A 41 6.55 -6.10 -28.38
N ALA A 42 7.86 -6.33 -28.43
CA ALA A 42 8.80 -5.34 -28.98
C ALA A 42 8.48 -4.97 -30.43
N SER A 43 8.03 -5.93 -31.24
CA SER A 43 7.61 -5.69 -32.64
C SER A 43 6.44 -4.72 -32.71
N VAL A 44 5.43 -4.89 -31.86
CA VAL A 44 4.28 -3.97 -31.80
C VAL A 44 4.73 -2.56 -31.41
N LEU A 45 5.65 -2.42 -30.46
CA LEU A 45 6.18 -1.11 -30.00
C LEU A 45 7.08 -0.40 -31.02
N LYS A 46 7.53 -1.10 -32.06
CA LYS A 46 8.39 -0.57 -33.14
C LYS A 46 7.62 -0.24 -34.42
N LYS A 47 6.30 -0.39 -34.44
CA LYS A 47 5.48 0.00 -35.60
C LYS A 47 5.48 1.51 -35.83
N SER A 48 5.14 1.91 -37.05
CA SER A 48 5.12 3.31 -37.49
C SER A 48 3.89 4.08 -36.97
N ASN A 49 3.93 5.41 -37.03
CA ASN A 49 2.79 6.24 -36.64
C ASN A 49 1.55 5.97 -37.51
N SER A 50 1.74 5.74 -38.81
CA SER A 50 0.64 5.36 -39.72
C SER A 50 -0.02 4.04 -39.28
N TYR A 51 0.79 3.04 -38.91
CA TYR A 51 0.28 1.78 -38.37
C TYR A 51 -0.52 2.01 -37.08
N TYR A 52 0.00 2.80 -36.13
CA TYR A 52 -0.70 3.08 -34.88
C TYR A 52 -2.05 3.76 -35.10
N ARG A 53 -2.11 4.76 -35.99
CA ARG A 53 -3.37 5.41 -36.37
C ARG A 53 -4.36 4.41 -36.97
N LYS A 54 -3.92 3.64 -37.96
CA LYS A 54 -4.77 2.65 -38.67
C LYS A 54 -5.29 1.54 -37.77
N HIS A 55 -4.53 1.15 -36.74
CA HIS A 55 -4.85 0.00 -35.90
C HIS A 55 -5.18 0.35 -34.44
N ALA A 56 -5.43 1.62 -34.13
CA ALA A 56 -5.64 2.11 -32.76
C ALA A 56 -6.73 1.31 -32.03
N GLU A 57 -7.89 1.10 -32.65
CA GLU A 57 -9.01 0.39 -32.03
C GLU A 57 -8.67 -1.08 -31.70
N LYS A 58 -8.09 -1.80 -32.66
CA LYS A 58 -7.68 -3.21 -32.47
C LYS A 58 -6.60 -3.35 -31.40
N LEU A 59 -5.64 -2.41 -31.37
CA LEU A 59 -4.61 -2.35 -30.33
C LEU A 59 -5.22 -2.02 -28.95
N GLY A 60 -6.21 -1.13 -28.91
CA GLY A 60 -6.91 -0.76 -27.68
C GLY A 60 -7.64 -1.93 -27.07
N LYS A 61 -8.42 -2.67 -27.86
CA LYS A 61 -9.10 -3.91 -27.43
C LYS A 61 -8.10 -4.96 -26.94
N LYS A 62 -7.05 -5.23 -27.72
CA LYS A 62 -6.07 -6.29 -27.41
C LYS A 62 -5.23 -6.00 -26.16
N TYR A 63 -4.81 -4.76 -25.98
CA TYR A 63 -3.90 -4.36 -24.89
C TYR A 63 -4.61 -3.60 -23.77
N LYS A 64 -5.94 -3.59 -23.80
CA LYS A 64 -6.82 -2.93 -22.83
C LYS A 64 -6.44 -1.45 -22.64
N LEU A 65 -6.54 -0.66 -23.70
CA LEU A 65 -6.24 0.76 -23.69
C LEU A 65 -7.53 1.57 -23.87
N VAL A 66 -7.65 2.67 -23.14
CA VAL A 66 -8.80 3.59 -23.15
C VAL A 66 -8.30 4.98 -23.55
N TYR A 67 -8.40 5.32 -24.82
CA TYR A 67 -7.82 6.57 -25.35
C TYR A 67 -8.56 7.81 -24.83
N ASP A 68 -9.87 7.71 -24.59
CA ASP A 68 -10.67 8.81 -24.04
C ASP A 68 -10.29 9.17 -22.60
N ALA A 69 -9.54 8.30 -21.91
CA ALA A 69 -8.99 8.62 -20.59
C ALA A 69 -7.76 9.54 -20.65
N GLN A 70 -7.14 9.75 -21.82
CA GLN A 70 -5.88 10.49 -22.00
C GLN A 70 -6.04 12.03 -22.02
N THR A 71 -7.08 12.57 -21.37
CA THR A 71 -7.40 14.02 -21.38
C THR A 71 -6.40 14.88 -20.61
N GLY A 72 -5.58 14.25 -19.76
CA GLY A 72 -4.54 14.87 -18.94
C GLY A 72 -3.17 14.98 -19.61
N LEU A 73 -3.04 14.64 -20.89
CA LEU A 73 -1.77 14.67 -21.63
C LEU A 73 -1.67 15.92 -22.53
N LYS A 74 -0.45 16.45 -22.70
CA LYS A 74 -0.10 17.39 -23.77
C LYS A 74 -0.07 16.66 -25.10
N LYS A 75 -0.02 17.38 -26.23
CA LYS A 75 0.09 16.78 -27.59
C LYS A 75 1.26 15.78 -27.73
N ASN A 76 2.36 16.02 -27.01
CA ASN A 76 3.53 15.14 -27.02
C ASN A 76 3.46 13.95 -26.04
N GLY A 77 2.29 13.67 -25.45
CA GLY A 77 2.06 12.54 -24.54
C GLY A 77 2.51 12.77 -23.08
N LYS A 78 3.11 13.93 -22.77
CA LYS A 78 3.58 14.24 -21.40
C LYS A 78 2.49 14.89 -20.55
N ALA A 79 2.58 14.75 -19.23
CA ALA A 79 1.70 15.40 -18.28
C ALA A 79 2.45 16.30 -17.29
N THR A 80 1.76 17.34 -16.83
CA THR A 80 2.24 18.24 -15.78
C THR A 80 1.20 18.27 -14.67
N VAL A 81 1.59 17.89 -13.44
CA VAL A 81 0.65 17.58 -12.35
C VAL A 81 0.63 18.70 -11.31
N TRP A 82 -0.51 19.35 -11.11
CA TRP A 82 -0.70 20.23 -9.96
C TRP A 82 -1.09 19.42 -8.73
N VAL A 83 -0.22 19.40 -7.71
CA VAL A 83 -0.47 18.68 -6.46
C VAL A 83 -1.21 19.58 -5.46
N LYS A 84 -2.54 19.56 -5.49
CA LYS A 84 -3.44 20.36 -4.66
C LYS A 84 -3.72 19.69 -3.30
N THR A 85 -2.74 19.75 -2.41
CA THR A 85 -2.88 19.37 -0.99
C THR A 85 -1.87 20.12 -0.14
N SER A 86 -2.14 20.30 1.15
CA SER A 86 -1.17 20.78 2.15
C SER A 86 -0.38 19.64 2.80
N ASP A 87 -0.89 18.40 2.77
CA ASP A 87 -0.28 17.25 3.44
C ASP A 87 1.07 16.86 2.81
N LYS A 88 2.13 16.85 3.63
CA LYS A 88 3.50 16.60 3.19
C LYS A 88 3.73 15.17 2.71
N ASN A 89 3.07 14.18 3.32
CA ASN A 89 3.23 12.77 2.95
C ASN A 89 2.49 12.45 1.65
N LEU A 90 1.31 13.04 1.43
CA LEU A 90 0.60 12.97 0.16
C LEU A 90 1.41 13.62 -0.96
N LYS A 91 2.00 14.80 -0.73
CA LYS A 91 2.91 15.41 -1.73
C LYS A 91 4.04 14.47 -2.13
N LYS A 92 4.68 13.83 -1.15
CA LYS A 92 5.73 12.82 -1.39
C LYS A 92 5.19 11.58 -2.12
N SER A 93 3.98 11.13 -1.79
CA SER A 93 3.34 9.98 -2.43
C SER A 93 3.12 10.24 -3.92
N VAL A 94 2.61 11.43 -4.26
CA VAL A 94 2.40 11.86 -5.66
C VAL A 94 3.72 12.02 -6.40
N GLN A 95 4.75 12.56 -5.74
CA GLN A 95 6.08 12.64 -6.33
C GLN A 95 6.65 11.25 -6.65
N LEU A 96 6.57 10.31 -5.70
CA LEU A 96 7.00 8.93 -5.89
C LEU A 96 6.22 8.25 -7.03
N ALA A 97 4.91 8.49 -7.14
CA ALA A 97 4.11 7.95 -8.24
C ALA A 97 4.59 8.43 -9.62
N MET A 98 4.91 9.73 -9.75
CA MET A 98 5.54 10.27 -10.96
C MET A 98 6.90 9.59 -11.21
N ASP A 99 7.73 9.48 -10.19
CA ASP A 99 9.07 8.90 -10.30
C ASP A 99 9.03 7.42 -10.67
N TYR A 100 8.04 6.66 -10.17
CA TYR A 100 7.86 5.25 -10.51
C TYR A 100 7.67 5.04 -12.01
N TRP A 101 6.76 5.81 -12.61
CA TRP A 101 6.52 5.78 -14.05
C TRP A 101 7.71 6.32 -14.83
N ASN A 102 8.23 7.48 -14.44
CA ASN A 102 9.35 8.12 -15.14
C ASN A 102 10.59 7.21 -15.20
N HIS A 103 10.94 6.61 -14.07
CA HIS A 103 12.06 5.66 -13.98
C HIS A 103 11.84 4.45 -14.89
N LYS A 104 10.64 3.87 -14.88
CA LYS A 104 10.34 2.65 -15.66
C LYS A 104 10.26 2.91 -17.15
N LEU A 105 9.72 4.05 -17.54
CA LEU A 105 9.63 4.48 -18.94
C LEU A 105 10.98 4.99 -19.46
N GLY A 106 11.87 5.42 -18.57
CA GLY A 106 13.19 5.99 -18.89
C GLY A 106 13.12 7.44 -19.38
N LYS A 107 12.00 8.13 -19.11
CA LYS A 107 11.70 9.48 -19.58
C LYS A 107 10.85 10.21 -18.55
N LYS A 108 10.92 11.54 -18.52
CA LYS A 108 10.02 12.39 -17.72
C LYS A 108 8.67 12.54 -18.43
N GLU A 109 7.81 11.54 -18.27
CA GLU A 109 6.43 11.58 -18.79
C GLU A 109 5.51 12.37 -17.86
N PHE A 110 5.77 12.33 -16.55
CA PHE A 110 5.09 13.15 -15.56
C PHE A 110 6.06 14.18 -14.95
N THR A 111 5.64 15.43 -14.87
CA THR A 111 6.40 16.49 -14.18
C THR A 111 5.52 17.23 -13.19
N LYS A 112 6.15 17.80 -12.16
CA LYS A 112 5.45 18.70 -11.22
C LYS A 112 5.01 19.98 -11.95
N GLY A 113 3.76 20.38 -11.70
CA GLY A 113 3.14 21.59 -12.19
C GLY A 113 2.80 22.59 -11.08
N SER A 114 2.07 23.63 -11.48
CA SER A 114 1.50 24.65 -10.60
C SER A 114 0.01 24.83 -10.88
N LYS A 115 -0.68 25.60 -10.02
CA LYS A 115 -2.09 25.95 -10.23
C LYS A 115 -2.34 26.58 -11.61
N LYS A 116 -1.39 27.38 -12.12
CA LYS A 116 -1.50 28.06 -13.43
C LYS A 116 -0.99 27.20 -14.60
N HIS A 117 -0.04 26.30 -14.34
CA HIS A 117 0.62 25.51 -15.38
C HIS A 117 0.59 24.02 -15.03
N HIS A 118 -0.48 23.34 -15.47
CA HIS A 118 -0.64 21.89 -15.34
C HIS A 118 -1.57 21.36 -16.44
N THR A 119 -1.53 20.06 -16.68
CA THR A 119 -2.46 19.35 -17.56
C THR A 119 -3.55 18.61 -16.79
N PHE A 120 -3.26 18.20 -15.56
CA PHE A 120 -4.26 17.66 -14.64
C PHE A 120 -3.90 17.95 -13.19
N THR A 121 -4.89 17.83 -12.31
CA THR A 121 -4.76 18.13 -10.87
C THR A 121 -4.83 16.85 -10.05
N PHE A 122 -3.90 16.68 -9.11
CA PHE A 122 -4.10 15.78 -7.98
C PHE A 122 -4.81 16.56 -6.86
N SER A 123 -5.91 16.05 -6.30
CA SER A 123 -6.68 16.74 -5.26
C SER A 123 -7.25 15.83 -4.18
N VAL A 124 -7.54 16.40 -3.02
CA VAL A 124 -8.15 15.70 -1.88
C VAL A 124 -9.61 16.07 -1.74
N SER A 125 -10.49 15.07 -1.73
CA SER A 125 -11.91 15.21 -1.43
C SER A 125 -12.17 14.96 0.04
N HIS A 126 -12.88 15.89 0.68
CA HIS A 126 -13.35 15.78 2.06
C HIS A 126 -14.84 15.41 2.14
N ALA A 127 -15.49 15.17 1.00
CA ALA A 127 -16.86 14.67 1.02
C ALA A 127 -16.93 13.30 1.70
N LYS A 128 -18.05 13.05 2.38
CA LYS A 128 -18.31 11.80 3.10
C LYS A 128 -18.21 10.61 2.14
N ALA A 129 -17.56 9.55 2.60
CA ALA A 129 -17.52 8.30 1.86
C ALA A 129 -18.93 7.70 1.76
N SER A 130 -19.22 7.12 0.60
CA SER A 130 -20.51 6.54 0.24
C SER A 130 -20.32 5.10 -0.24
N LYS A 131 -21.40 4.31 -0.30
CA LYS A 131 -21.35 2.93 -0.81
C LYS A 131 -20.92 2.85 -2.28
N SER A 132 -21.04 3.94 -3.04
CA SER A 132 -20.55 4.03 -4.42
C SER A 132 -19.04 4.28 -4.52
N ASP A 133 -18.36 4.66 -3.43
CA ASP A 133 -16.90 4.78 -3.42
C ASP A 133 -16.28 3.38 -3.34
N ASN A 134 -15.98 2.81 -4.50
CA ASN A 134 -15.34 1.49 -4.65
C ASN A 134 -13.80 1.54 -4.66
N SER A 135 -13.20 2.71 -4.48
CA SER A 135 -11.75 2.94 -4.44
C SER A 135 -11.39 4.16 -3.59
N ASP A 136 -10.12 4.21 -3.15
CA ASP A 136 -9.51 5.33 -2.39
C ASP A 136 -9.14 6.53 -3.26
N ALA A 137 -9.02 6.31 -4.57
CA ALA A 137 -8.64 7.31 -5.55
C ALA A 137 -9.28 7.02 -6.91
N TRP A 138 -9.47 8.07 -7.71
CA TRP A 138 -10.03 7.94 -9.06
C TRP A 138 -9.41 8.97 -10.00
N TRP A 139 -9.02 8.52 -11.19
CA TRP A 139 -8.85 9.37 -12.35
C TRP A 139 -10.21 9.71 -12.97
N THR A 140 -10.51 10.99 -13.10
CA THR A 140 -11.71 11.51 -13.75
C THR A 140 -11.33 12.29 -15.01
N PRO A 141 -11.39 11.67 -16.21
CA PRO A 141 -10.95 12.29 -17.46
C PRO A 141 -11.66 13.63 -17.75
N ALA A 142 -12.98 13.69 -17.52
CA ALA A 142 -13.79 14.87 -17.82
C ALA A 142 -13.34 16.12 -17.05
N THR A 143 -12.91 15.95 -15.79
CA THR A 143 -12.47 17.07 -14.94
C THR A 143 -10.95 17.17 -14.81
N LYS A 144 -10.22 16.27 -15.48
CA LYS A 144 -8.74 16.15 -15.43
C LYS A 144 -8.23 16.14 -14.00
N LYS A 145 -8.82 15.29 -13.16
CA LYS A 145 -8.45 15.15 -11.75
C LYS A 145 -8.12 13.70 -11.41
N VAL A 146 -7.00 13.52 -10.73
CA VAL A 146 -6.82 12.37 -9.83
C VAL A 146 -7.28 12.85 -8.46
N GLN A 147 -8.41 12.33 -8.00
CA GLN A 147 -9.00 12.73 -6.72
C GLN A 147 -8.90 11.60 -5.72
N ILE A 148 -8.67 11.94 -4.46
CA ILE A 148 -8.58 10.99 -3.36
C ILE A 148 -9.66 11.23 -2.30
N ARG A 149 -10.08 10.16 -1.61
CA ARG A 149 -10.98 10.26 -0.44
C ARG A 149 -10.18 10.42 0.86
N TRP A 150 -10.33 11.56 1.54
CA TRP A 150 -9.57 11.85 2.75
C TRP A 150 -9.84 10.87 3.91
N SER A 151 -11.09 10.43 4.08
CA SER A 151 -11.47 9.49 5.15
C SER A 151 -10.72 8.16 5.03
N TYR A 152 -10.66 7.60 3.82
CA TYR A 152 -9.92 6.36 3.56
C TYR A 152 -8.41 6.54 3.73
N TYR A 153 -7.88 7.69 3.27
CA TYR A 153 -6.48 8.04 3.51
C TYR A 153 -6.08 8.05 4.99
N LYS A 154 -6.92 8.61 5.86
CA LYS A 154 -6.64 8.62 7.30
C LYS A 154 -6.76 7.23 7.95
N ALA A 155 -7.82 6.48 7.62
CA ALA A 155 -8.10 5.19 8.25
C ALA A 155 -6.97 4.16 8.01
N ALA A 156 -6.43 4.12 6.79
CA ALA A 156 -5.38 3.18 6.45
C ALA A 156 -4.06 3.40 7.21
N LYS A 157 -3.73 4.66 7.59
CA LYS A 157 -2.54 4.93 8.42
C LYS A 157 -2.62 4.21 9.77
N GLN A 158 -3.79 4.24 10.42
CA GLN A 158 -4.01 3.57 11.70
C GLN A 158 -3.92 2.05 11.54
N ASN A 159 -4.52 1.51 10.47
CA ASN A 159 -4.43 0.08 10.16
C ASN A 159 -2.97 -0.37 9.95
N ILE A 160 -2.17 0.42 9.24
CA ILE A 160 -0.74 0.13 9.05
C ILE A 160 0.00 0.08 10.39
N ALA A 161 -0.23 1.06 11.26
CA ALA A 161 0.38 1.09 12.59
C ALA A 161 0.02 -0.17 13.40
N GLN A 162 -1.27 -0.49 13.49
CA GLN A 162 -1.76 -1.65 14.24
C GLN A 162 -1.17 -2.97 13.73
N ARG A 163 -1.21 -3.21 12.42
CA ARG A 163 -0.70 -4.45 11.83
C ARG A 163 0.81 -4.58 11.98
N MET A 164 1.54 -3.47 11.84
CA MET A 164 2.99 -3.47 12.02
C MET A 164 3.39 -3.72 13.47
N SER A 165 2.70 -3.09 14.42
CA SER A 165 2.89 -3.32 15.85
C SER A 165 2.58 -4.75 16.25
N SER A 166 1.44 -5.28 15.81
CA SER A 166 1.03 -6.66 16.07
C SER A 166 2.07 -7.66 15.55
N SER A 167 2.56 -7.45 14.32
CA SER A 167 3.60 -8.32 13.75
C SER A 167 4.91 -8.31 14.55
N LEU A 168 5.28 -7.19 15.18
CA LEU A 168 6.48 -7.12 16.02
C LEU A 168 6.28 -7.83 17.37
N GLN A 169 5.11 -7.63 17.99
CA GLN A 169 4.75 -8.27 19.26
C GLN A 169 4.65 -9.78 19.10
N THR A 170 3.89 -10.27 18.11
CA THR A 170 3.78 -11.71 17.82
C THR A 170 5.15 -12.35 17.55
N ALA A 171 6.07 -11.66 16.87
CA ALA A 171 7.42 -12.18 16.63
C ALA A 171 8.27 -12.24 17.91
N PHE A 172 8.06 -11.31 18.85
CA PHE A 172 8.69 -11.33 20.17
C PHE A 172 8.12 -12.47 21.01
N ASP A 173 6.80 -12.56 21.14
CA ASP A 173 6.11 -13.56 21.96
C ASP A 173 6.44 -14.97 21.49
N LYS A 174 6.39 -15.20 20.17
CA LYS A 174 6.76 -16.49 19.57
C LYS A 174 8.18 -16.92 19.92
N LYS A 175 9.09 -15.98 20.14
CA LYS A 175 10.50 -16.27 20.41
C LYS A 175 10.81 -16.37 21.90
N TYR A 176 10.11 -15.62 22.75
CA TYR A 176 10.52 -15.39 24.14
C TYR A 176 9.49 -15.81 25.19
N SER A 177 8.26 -16.17 24.81
CA SER A 177 7.20 -16.55 25.76
C SER A 177 7.64 -17.64 26.74
N ASP A 178 8.15 -18.77 26.28
CA ASP A 178 8.61 -19.86 27.16
C ASP A 178 9.71 -19.40 28.13
N THR A 179 10.66 -18.60 27.66
CA THR A 179 11.72 -18.04 28.50
C THR A 179 11.16 -17.10 29.57
N ILE A 180 10.20 -16.25 29.20
CA ILE A 180 9.55 -15.30 30.10
C ILE A 180 8.79 -16.06 31.18
N VAL A 181 7.88 -16.96 30.79
CA VAL A 181 7.06 -17.77 31.71
C VAL A 181 7.94 -18.58 32.67
N ASN A 182 8.96 -19.27 32.15
CA ASN A 182 9.83 -20.08 32.99
C ASN A 182 10.68 -19.26 33.95
N THR A 183 11.10 -18.04 33.55
CA THR A 183 11.84 -17.13 34.43
C THR A 183 10.92 -16.54 35.50
N ALA A 184 9.70 -16.14 35.14
CA ALA A 184 8.72 -15.59 36.06
C ALA A 184 8.35 -16.61 37.16
N LYS A 185 8.05 -17.86 36.77
CA LYS A 185 7.81 -18.95 37.73
C LYS A 185 8.98 -19.17 38.69
N LYS A 186 10.23 -19.09 38.19
CA LYS A 186 11.43 -19.21 39.02
C LYS A 186 11.58 -18.03 39.99
N ASN A 187 11.20 -16.82 39.60
CA ASN A 187 11.25 -15.65 40.47
C ASN A 187 10.19 -15.73 41.57
N LEU A 188 8.94 -16.07 41.23
CA LEU A 188 7.87 -16.26 42.22
C LEU A 188 8.20 -17.37 43.23
N ALA A 189 8.80 -18.48 42.77
CA ALA A 189 9.23 -19.55 43.67
C ALA A 189 10.31 -19.09 44.67
N LYS A 190 11.22 -18.20 44.26
CA LYS A 190 12.22 -17.59 45.17
C LYS A 190 11.60 -16.65 46.20
N GLU A 191 10.44 -16.07 45.86
CA GLU A 191 9.65 -15.22 46.76
C GLU A 191 8.65 -16.05 47.61
N ASN A 192 8.75 -17.39 47.57
CA ASN A 192 7.86 -18.34 48.26
C ASN A 192 6.38 -18.21 47.88
N ILE A 193 6.08 -17.68 46.69
CA ILE A 193 4.71 -17.58 46.19
C ILE A 193 4.30 -18.94 45.59
N SER A 194 3.33 -19.60 46.23
CA SER A 194 2.87 -20.93 45.82
C SER A 194 1.98 -20.89 44.57
N PRO A 195 2.14 -21.83 43.62
CA PRO A 195 1.17 -22.06 42.53
C PRO A 195 -0.26 -22.37 42.98
N SER A 196 -0.45 -22.76 44.24
CA SER A 196 -1.76 -22.99 44.85
C SER A 196 -2.39 -21.73 45.46
N SER A 197 -1.69 -20.58 45.44
CA SER A 197 -2.24 -19.29 45.89
C SER A 197 -3.41 -18.89 45.01
N ASN A 198 -4.47 -18.35 45.61
CA ASN A 198 -5.61 -17.80 44.88
C ASN A 198 -5.21 -16.62 43.97
N ALA A 199 -4.11 -15.92 44.29
CA ALA A 199 -3.62 -14.78 43.53
C ALA A 199 -2.52 -15.15 42.50
N TYR A 200 -2.12 -16.44 42.43
CA TYR A 200 -0.95 -16.87 41.64
C TYR A 200 -1.01 -16.47 40.18
N SER A 201 -2.20 -16.48 39.57
CA SER A 201 -2.37 -16.08 38.18
C SER A 201 -2.01 -14.62 37.96
N ASP A 202 -2.48 -13.73 38.85
CA ASP A 202 -2.23 -12.29 38.72
C ASP A 202 -0.76 -11.96 39.02
N GLU A 203 -0.16 -12.66 39.99
CA GLU A 203 1.26 -12.54 40.34
C GLU A 203 2.18 -13.05 39.23
N LEU A 204 1.79 -14.15 38.57
CA LEU A 204 2.50 -14.66 37.40
C LEU A 204 2.42 -13.69 36.23
N ASP A 205 1.24 -13.15 35.93
CA ASP A 205 1.07 -12.18 34.84
C ASP A 205 1.92 -10.90 35.07
N GLN A 206 1.97 -10.41 36.32
CA GLN A 206 2.80 -9.25 36.68
C GLN A 206 4.30 -9.55 36.57
N GLU A 207 4.74 -10.72 37.04
CA GLU A 207 6.15 -11.09 36.98
C GLU A 207 6.60 -11.41 35.54
N GLU A 208 5.74 -12.02 34.71
CA GLU A 208 5.99 -12.21 33.28
C GLU A 208 6.19 -10.86 32.57
N ALA A 209 5.35 -9.86 32.87
CA ALA A 209 5.52 -8.51 32.36
C ALA A 209 6.86 -7.89 32.81
N LYS A 210 7.20 -8.01 34.10
CA LYS A 210 8.47 -7.50 34.65
C LYS A 210 9.69 -8.16 34.01
N VAL A 211 9.67 -9.48 33.84
CA VAL A 211 10.71 -10.23 33.14
C VAL A 211 10.85 -9.73 31.71
N ALA A 212 9.74 -9.66 30.96
CA ALA A 212 9.76 -9.17 29.58
C ALA A 212 10.35 -7.76 29.48
N HIS A 213 9.91 -6.82 30.32
CA HIS A 213 10.40 -5.44 30.34
C HIS A 213 11.91 -5.29 30.58
N ASN A 214 12.49 -6.22 31.34
CA ASN A 214 13.93 -6.24 31.62
C ASN A 214 14.76 -6.80 30.45
N MET A 215 14.15 -7.53 29.50
CA MET A 215 14.85 -8.07 28.34
C MET A 215 15.27 -6.97 27.35
N SER A 216 16.53 -7.00 26.89
CA SER A 216 17.03 -6.11 25.84
C SER A 216 16.24 -6.24 24.52
N ALA A 217 15.77 -7.44 24.20
CA ALA A 217 14.91 -7.71 23.05
C ALA A 217 13.57 -6.96 23.15
N PHE A 218 12.96 -6.88 24.34
CA PHE A 218 11.72 -6.16 24.56
C PHE A 218 11.93 -4.65 24.43
N LYS A 219 13.01 -4.11 25.02
CA LYS A 219 13.40 -2.69 24.85
C LYS A 219 13.50 -2.32 23.36
N THR A 220 14.10 -3.19 22.54
CA THR A 220 14.18 -3.01 21.08
C THR A 220 12.81 -3.00 20.41
N VAL A 221 11.88 -3.87 20.82
CA VAL A 221 10.51 -3.89 20.29
C VAL A 221 9.77 -2.61 20.68
N SER A 222 9.83 -2.21 21.96
CA SER A 222 9.20 -0.99 22.47
C SER A 222 9.67 0.27 21.73
N GLN A 223 10.98 0.41 21.47
CA GLN A 223 11.52 1.48 20.64
C GLN A 223 10.94 1.48 19.22
N LYS A 224 10.78 0.31 18.60
CA LYS A 224 10.17 0.19 17.28
C LYS A 224 8.69 0.54 17.30
N LEU A 225 7.93 0.11 18.31
CA LEU A 225 6.52 0.48 18.49
C LEU A 225 6.37 2.00 18.61
N THR A 226 7.25 2.65 19.37
CA THR A 226 7.30 4.11 19.48
C THR A 226 7.58 4.77 18.12
N ALA A 227 8.53 4.22 17.35
CA ALA A 227 8.83 4.73 16.01
C ALA A 227 7.67 4.51 15.02
N ILE A 228 6.90 3.42 15.15
CA ILE A 228 5.69 3.16 14.35
C ILE A 228 4.67 4.27 14.54
N ASP A 229 4.36 4.59 15.78
CA ASP A 229 3.36 5.58 16.13
C ASP A 229 3.79 6.99 15.70
N LYS A 230 5.06 7.33 15.95
CA LYS A 230 5.61 8.66 15.62
C LYS A 230 5.75 8.92 14.12
N SER A 231 6.23 7.95 13.33
CA SER A 231 6.61 8.24 11.93
C SER A 231 6.55 7.07 10.95
N VAL A 232 6.89 5.85 11.37
CA VAL A 232 7.06 4.73 10.42
C VAL A 232 5.72 4.31 9.81
N ALA A 233 4.60 4.38 10.53
CA ALA A 233 3.29 4.12 9.94
C ALA A 233 2.92 5.16 8.86
N ALA A 234 3.23 6.44 9.10
CA ALA A 234 3.03 7.50 8.11
C ALA A 234 3.91 7.31 6.86
N GLN A 235 5.16 6.85 7.05
CA GLN A 235 6.03 6.46 5.94
C GLN A 235 5.49 5.25 5.18
N GLY A 236 4.94 4.25 5.89
CA GLY A 236 4.25 3.11 5.28
C GLY A 236 3.08 3.57 4.41
N ARG A 237 2.20 4.43 4.95
CA ARG A 237 1.08 5.00 4.19
C ARG A 237 1.56 5.79 2.97
N MET A 238 2.64 6.57 3.09
CA MET A 238 3.22 7.28 1.94
C MET A 238 3.59 6.33 0.79
N TYR A 239 4.19 5.17 1.07
CA TYR A 239 4.59 4.24 0.02
C TYR A 239 3.42 3.46 -0.60
N GLU A 240 2.49 2.99 0.23
CA GLU A 240 1.31 2.30 -0.30
C GLU A 240 0.46 3.27 -1.11
N TYR A 241 0.31 4.52 -0.66
CA TYR A 241 -0.43 5.52 -1.41
C TYR A 241 0.29 6.01 -2.68
N ALA A 242 1.62 6.03 -2.70
CA ALA A 242 2.37 6.24 -3.95
C ALA A 242 2.02 5.18 -5.01
N SER A 243 1.72 3.95 -4.59
CA SER A 243 1.29 2.88 -5.50
C SER A 243 -0.13 3.13 -6.01
N THR A 244 -1.07 3.52 -5.14
CA THR A 244 -2.43 3.91 -5.52
C THR A 244 -2.42 5.06 -6.53
N VAL A 245 -1.66 6.13 -6.26
CA VAL A 245 -1.57 7.27 -7.20
C VAL A 245 -0.89 6.86 -8.51
N ALA A 246 0.10 5.96 -8.48
CA ALA A 246 0.71 5.44 -9.69
C ALA A 246 -0.27 4.63 -10.53
N HIS A 247 -1.20 3.88 -9.91
CA HIS A 247 -2.29 3.20 -10.61
C HIS A 247 -3.15 4.21 -11.39
N GLU A 248 -3.62 5.26 -10.72
CA GLU A 248 -4.42 6.32 -11.35
C GLU A 248 -3.65 7.04 -12.47
N PHE A 249 -2.34 7.23 -12.32
CA PHE A 249 -1.50 7.78 -13.38
C PHE A 249 -1.41 6.85 -14.60
N GLY A 250 -1.49 5.53 -14.41
CA GLY A 250 -1.67 4.59 -15.51
C GLY A 250 -2.92 4.89 -16.33
N HIS A 251 -4.06 5.16 -15.67
CA HIS A 251 -5.30 5.56 -16.35
C HIS A 251 -5.14 6.89 -17.11
N THR A 252 -4.39 7.85 -16.59
CA THR A 252 -4.10 9.13 -17.31
C THR A 252 -3.34 8.90 -18.62
N MET A 253 -2.55 7.81 -18.71
CA MET A 253 -1.87 7.39 -19.94
C MET A 253 -2.74 6.50 -20.82
N GLY A 254 -4.00 6.24 -20.46
CA GLY A 254 -4.94 5.44 -21.23
C GLY A 254 -4.86 3.94 -20.97
N LEU A 255 -4.37 3.53 -19.80
CA LEU A 255 -4.41 2.11 -19.42
C LEU A 255 -5.75 1.77 -18.77
N ASP A 256 -6.39 0.69 -19.21
CA ASP A 256 -7.44 0.03 -18.43
C ASP A 256 -6.81 -0.94 -17.41
N HIS A 257 -7.64 -1.54 -16.57
CA HIS A 257 -7.19 -2.57 -15.64
C HIS A 257 -6.51 -3.75 -16.35
N SER A 258 -5.37 -4.19 -15.79
CA SER A 258 -4.73 -5.45 -16.17
C SER A 258 -5.54 -6.62 -15.60
N PRO A 259 -5.67 -7.76 -16.31
CA PRO A 259 -6.25 -8.97 -15.74
C PRO A 259 -5.29 -9.72 -14.80
N SER A 260 -4.01 -9.35 -14.77
CA SER A 260 -2.99 -10.02 -13.94
C SER A 260 -2.87 -9.39 -12.57
N THR A 261 -3.09 -10.17 -11.50
CA THR A 261 -2.99 -9.73 -10.10
C THR A 261 -1.61 -9.21 -9.68
N LYS A 262 -0.58 -9.46 -10.50
CA LYS A 262 0.81 -9.05 -10.26
C LYS A 262 1.12 -7.66 -10.81
N ASP A 263 0.26 -7.10 -11.66
CA ASP A 263 0.48 -5.81 -12.30
C ASP A 263 0.01 -4.65 -11.43
N LEU A 264 0.68 -3.49 -11.56
CA LEU A 264 0.20 -2.26 -10.92
C LEU A 264 -1.21 -1.94 -11.41
N MET A 265 -1.51 -2.14 -12.70
CA MET A 265 -2.84 -1.84 -13.22
C MET A 265 -3.90 -2.89 -12.86
N TYR A 266 -3.65 -3.87 -11.99
CA TYR A 266 -4.74 -4.70 -11.45
C TYR A 266 -5.63 -3.87 -10.52
N TYR A 267 -6.95 -4.01 -10.63
CA TYR A 267 -7.93 -3.19 -9.89
C TYR A 267 -7.80 -3.29 -8.36
N GLN A 268 -7.24 -4.42 -7.87
CA GLN A 268 -6.96 -4.68 -6.45
C GLN A 268 -5.44 -4.74 -6.17
N SER A 269 -4.63 -4.08 -7.01
CA SER A 269 -3.19 -4.00 -6.78
C SER A 269 -2.88 -3.36 -5.43
N GLY A 270 -1.86 -3.88 -4.76
CA GLY A 270 -1.47 -3.42 -3.43
C GLY A 270 -0.20 -4.13 -2.96
N THR A 271 0.31 -3.72 -1.81
CA THR A 271 1.52 -4.34 -1.24
C THR A 271 1.38 -4.50 0.25
N ASN A 272 1.50 -5.74 0.74
CA ASN A 272 1.52 -6.04 2.17
C ASN A 272 2.85 -5.63 2.85
N LYS A 273 3.86 -5.22 2.07
CA LYS A 273 5.18 -4.80 2.60
C LYS A 273 5.07 -3.61 3.54
N VAL A 274 4.04 -2.78 3.41
CA VAL A 274 3.84 -1.62 4.31
C VAL A 274 3.49 -2.00 5.73
N TYR A 275 3.09 -3.25 5.99
CA TYR A 275 2.83 -3.75 7.33
C TYR A 275 4.09 -4.28 8.04
N SER A 276 5.26 -4.21 7.40
CA SER A 276 6.52 -4.66 7.98
C SER A 276 7.43 -3.48 8.28
N TYR A 277 7.81 -3.33 9.56
CA TYR A 277 8.74 -2.28 10.02
C TYR A 277 10.05 -2.27 9.21
N LYS A 278 10.65 -3.45 9.02
CA LYS A 278 11.91 -3.60 8.27
C LYS A 278 11.74 -3.21 6.80
N GLN A 279 10.62 -3.60 6.18
CA GLN A 279 10.38 -3.26 4.78
C GLN A 279 10.21 -1.76 4.60
N VAL A 280 9.37 -1.11 5.42
CA VAL A 280 9.13 0.34 5.34
C VAL A 280 10.39 1.14 5.57
N THR A 281 11.16 0.81 6.61
CA THR A 281 12.35 1.57 6.99
C THR A 281 13.56 1.35 6.08
N LYS A 282 13.69 0.18 5.42
CA LYS A 282 14.90 -0.15 4.63
C LYS A 282 14.65 -0.34 3.14
N ASN A 283 13.57 -1.02 2.76
CA ASN A 283 13.43 -1.60 1.43
C ASN A 283 12.47 -0.82 0.53
N MET A 284 11.43 -0.22 1.09
CA MET A 284 10.39 0.46 0.31
C MET A 284 10.93 1.70 -0.45
N LYS A 285 12.06 2.27 -0.03
CA LYS A 285 12.75 3.32 -0.81
C LYS A 285 13.18 2.88 -2.22
N LYS A 286 13.40 1.57 -2.44
CA LYS A 286 13.75 0.99 -3.75
C LYS A 286 12.54 0.33 -4.45
N TYR A 287 11.38 0.35 -3.81
CA TYR A 287 10.18 -0.27 -4.34
C TYR A 287 9.64 0.55 -5.50
N ASN A 288 9.24 -0.13 -6.57
CA ASN A 288 8.51 0.47 -7.69
C ASN A 288 7.51 -0.57 -8.22
N PRO A 289 6.19 -0.31 -8.11
CA PRO A 289 5.15 -1.27 -8.43
C PRO A 289 4.93 -1.48 -9.93
N VAL A 290 5.39 -0.56 -10.79
CA VAL A 290 5.16 -0.63 -12.24
C VAL A 290 5.88 -1.84 -12.83
N THR A 291 5.13 -2.78 -13.41
CA THR A 291 5.68 -4.01 -13.98
C THR A 291 6.16 -3.82 -15.42
N ALA A 292 6.75 -4.87 -15.99
CA ALA A 292 7.10 -4.89 -17.40
C ALA A 292 5.86 -4.84 -18.32
N THR A 293 4.72 -5.37 -17.86
CA THR A 293 3.44 -5.32 -18.59
C THR A 293 2.91 -3.90 -18.59
N ASP A 294 2.82 -3.27 -17.41
CA ASP A 294 2.38 -1.88 -17.25
C ASP A 294 3.22 -0.92 -18.11
N LYS A 295 4.55 -1.06 -18.04
CA LYS A 295 5.50 -0.29 -18.85
C LYS A 295 5.26 -0.46 -20.35
N ALA A 296 5.08 -1.69 -20.83
CA ALA A 296 4.92 -1.94 -22.26
C ALA A 296 3.58 -1.40 -22.77
N ARG A 297 2.50 -1.55 -22.00
CA ARG A 297 1.19 -0.98 -22.31
C ARG A 297 1.23 0.55 -22.32
N ALA A 298 1.84 1.18 -21.32
CA ALA A 298 1.99 2.64 -21.27
C ALA A 298 2.77 3.18 -22.48
N LYS A 299 3.88 2.52 -22.86
CA LYS A 299 4.63 2.89 -24.07
C LYS A 299 3.79 2.81 -25.33
N LEU A 300 2.97 1.77 -25.47
CA LEU A 300 2.08 1.63 -26.62
C LEU A 300 1.01 2.73 -26.62
N ALA A 301 0.34 2.96 -25.50
CA ALA A 301 -0.70 3.96 -25.37
C ALA A 301 -0.21 5.37 -25.69
N LEU A 302 0.97 5.75 -25.19
CA LEU A 302 1.58 7.05 -25.48
C LEU A 302 2.01 7.17 -26.96
N LYS A 303 2.54 6.10 -27.57
CA LYS A 303 2.88 6.09 -29.01
C LYS A 303 1.64 6.28 -29.88
N ILE A 304 0.55 5.58 -29.57
CA ILE A 304 -0.72 5.71 -30.30
C ILE A 304 -1.28 7.13 -30.13
N TYR A 305 -1.27 7.65 -28.90
CA TYR A 305 -1.73 9.01 -28.60
C TYR A 305 -0.97 10.06 -29.41
N VAL A 306 0.37 10.01 -29.41
CA VAL A 306 1.20 10.95 -30.19
C VAL A 306 1.02 10.76 -31.69
N ALA A 307 0.82 9.54 -32.18
CA ALA A 307 0.62 9.29 -33.60
C ALA A 307 -0.72 9.85 -34.13
N ALA A 308 -1.73 9.99 -33.27
CA ALA A 308 -3.08 10.44 -33.60
C ALA A 308 -3.30 11.96 -33.41
N ARG A 309 -2.27 12.72 -33.01
CA ARG A 309 -2.32 14.16 -32.75
C ARG A 309 -1.34 14.91 -33.63
#